data_AF-X1PQJ8-F1
#
_entry.id   AF-X1PQJ8-F1
#
_cell.length_a   1.000
_cell.length_b   1.000
_cell.length_c   1.000
_cell.angle_alpha   90.00
_cell.angle_beta   90.00
_cell.angle_gamma   90.00
#
_symmetry.space_group_name_H-M   'P 1'
#
loop_
_entity.id
_entity.type
_entity.pdbx_description
1 polymer ?
#
loop_
_entity_poly.entity_id
_entity_poly.type
_entity_poly.pdbx_seq_one_letter_code
_entity_poly.pdbx_strand_id
1 'polypeptide(L)'
;IDIFRRAATVGRLALNTVLYLIVGPLLGIYILNYTDKIKATFIKIIPKRFKNHTTIILERINKVAGKYFRARILISIIVGILCTIVLLVLKVDFAILFGFIAGLLNMIPLLGQILHI
;
A
#
# COMPACT_ATOMS: atom_id res chain seq x y z
N ILE A 1 -5.56 -31.46 20.48
CA ILE A 1 -4.80 -30.24 20.88
C ILE A 1 -4.36 -29.44 19.65
N ASP A 2 -4.02 -30.09 18.52
CA ASP A 2 -3.54 -29.40 17.31
C ASP A 2 -4.60 -28.55 16.60
N ILE A 3 -5.88 -28.95 16.64
CA ILE A 3 -6.99 -28.19 16.02
C ILE A 3 -7.18 -26.84 16.73
N PHE A 4 -7.07 -26.80 18.06
CA PHE A 4 -7.19 -25.57 18.83
C PHE A 4 -6.01 -24.62 18.58
N ARG A 5 -4.79 -25.17 18.44
CA ARG A 5 -3.59 -24.41 18.08
C ARG A 5 -3.67 -23.86 16.65
N ARG A 6 -4.22 -24.63 15.69
CA ARG A 6 -4.46 -24.18 14.32
C ARG A 6 -5.53 -23.08 14.27
N ALA A 7 -6.64 -23.22 14.99
CA ALA A 7 -7.67 -22.20 15.10
C ALA A 7 -7.12 -20.89 15.69
N ALA A 8 -6.32 -20.96 16.75
CA ALA A 8 -5.67 -19.80 17.35
C ALA A 8 -4.65 -19.14 16.40
N THR A 9 -3.95 -19.92 15.58
CA THR A 9 -2.98 -19.40 14.61
C THR A 9 -3.68 -18.69 13.46
N VAL A 10 -4.75 -19.26 12.91
CA VAL A 10 -5.57 -18.62 11.86
C VAL A 10 -6.21 -17.33 12.38
N GLY A 11 -6.72 -17.32 13.62
CA GLY A 11 -7.25 -16.11 14.25
C GLY A 11 -6.21 -14.99 14.39
N ARG A 12 -4.99 -15.33 14.81
CA ARG A 12 -3.88 -14.35 14.91
C ARG A 12 -3.44 -13.83 13.54
N LEU A 13 -3.41 -14.68 12.51
CA LEU A 13 -3.05 -14.27 11.15
C LEU A 13 -4.09 -13.31 10.56
N ALA A 14 -5.38 -13.59 10.74
CA ALA A 14 -6.45 -12.72 10.30
C ALA A 14 -6.37 -11.34 10.96
N LEU A 15 -6.17 -11.30 12.29
CA LEU A 15 -6.00 -10.05 13.03
C LEU A 15 -4.79 -9.25 12.56
N ASN A 16 -3.62 -9.88 12.43
CA ASN A 16 -2.42 -9.20 11.93
C ASN A 16 -2.61 -8.63 10.52
N THR A 17 -3.29 -9.36 9.64
CA THR A 17 -3.57 -8.90 8.27
C THR A 17 -4.45 -7.65 8.27
N VAL A 18 -5.52 -7.65 9.08
CA VAL A 18 -6.40 -6.46 9.22
C VAL A 18 -5.64 -5.28 9.79
N LEU A 19 -4.78 -5.51 10.80
CA LEU A 19 -3.93 -4.47 11.37
C LEU A 19 -2.98 -3.88 10.32
N TYR A 20 -2.28 -4.70 9.54
CA TYR A 20 -1.41 -4.20 8.47
C TYR A 20 -2.17 -3.43 7.39
N LEU A 21 -3.39 -3.88 7.06
CA LEU A 21 -4.24 -3.24 6.05
C LEU A 21 -4.72 -1.85 6.48
N ILE A 22 -4.87 -1.60 7.78
CA ILE A 22 -5.27 -0.30 8.33
C ILE A 22 -4.05 0.57 8.64
N VAL A 23 -3.08 0.01 9.36
CA VAL A 23 -1.88 0.72 9.84
C VAL A 23 -0.95 1.10 8.68
N GLY A 24 -0.80 0.23 7.67
CA GLY A 24 0.06 0.49 6.52
C GLY A 24 -0.31 1.78 5.77
N PRO A 25 -1.57 1.93 5.30
CA PRO A 25 -2.04 3.17 4.66
C PRO A 25 -1.98 4.38 5.60
N LEU A 26 -2.34 4.23 6.88
CA LEU A 26 -2.27 5.33 7.85
C LEU A 26 -0.84 5.84 8.04
N LEU A 27 0.13 4.93 8.20
CA LEU A 27 1.54 5.29 8.28
C LEU A 27 2.04 5.91 6.97
N GLY A 28 1.62 5.39 5.82
CA GLY A 28 1.93 5.97 4.52
C GLY A 28 1.47 7.42 4.43
N ILE A 29 0.20 7.70 4.76
CA ILE A 29 -0.37 9.06 4.79
C ILE A 29 0.37 9.94 5.81
N TYR A 30 0.67 9.41 7.00
CA TYR A 30 1.40 10.14 8.02
C TYR A 30 2.79 10.55 7.54
N ILE A 31 3.57 9.61 7.00
CA ILE A 31 4.91 9.90 6.46
C ILE A 31 4.83 10.94 5.34
N LEU A 32 3.87 10.80 4.41
CA LEU A 32 3.65 11.80 3.35
C LEU A 32 3.35 13.19 3.92
N ASN A 33 2.51 13.29 4.95
CA ASN A 33 2.13 14.57 5.56
C ASN A 33 3.28 15.22 6.36
N TYR A 34 4.18 14.41 6.93
CA TYR A 34 5.32 14.90 7.72
C TYR A 34 6.64 14.94 6.94
N THR A 35 6.62 14.68 5.63
CA THR A 35 7.83 14.54 4.80
C THR A 35 8.74 15.77 4.88
N ASP A 36 8.20 16.98 4.93
CA ASP A 36 9.01 18.20 4.98
C ASP A 36 9.74 18.38 6.32
N LYS A 37 9.07 18.05 7.44
CA LYS A 37 9.68 18.09 8.78
C LYS A 37 10.76 17.01 8.95
N ILE A 38 10.50 15.82 8.41
CA ILE A 38 11.46 14.71 8.40
C ILE A 38 12.69 15.10 7.58
N LYS A 39 12.50 15.62 6.36
CA LYS A 39 13.57 16.09 5.47
C LYS A 39 14.43 17.17 6.14
N ALA A 40 13.81 18.17 6.77
CA ALA A 40 14.52 19.26 7.44
C ALA A 40 15.40 18.76 8.60
N THR A 41 14.91 17.79 9.38
CA THR A 41 15.66 17.20 10.49
C THR A 41 16.80 16.31 9.99
N PHE A 42 16.53 15.52 8.95
CA PHE A 42 17.54 14.63 8.35
C PHE A 42 18.72 15.41 7.75
N ILE A 43 18.45 16.53 7.06
CA ILE A 43 19.48 17.38 6.46
C ILE A 43 20.36 18.07 7.53
N LYS A 44 19.86 18.29 8.75
CA LYS A 44 20.65 18.88 9.84
C LYS A 44 21.76 17.95 10.34
N ILE A 45 21.56 16.63 10.27
CA ILE A 45 22.52 15.61 10.74
C ILE A 45 23.63 15.37 9.68
N ILE A 46 23.37 15.69 8.41
CA ILE A 46 24.29 15.41 7.30
C ILE A 46 25.43 16.45 7.24
N PRO A 47 26.70 16.02 7.06
CA PRO A 47 27.84 16.90 6.86
C PRO A 47 27.64 17.87 5.68
N LYS A 48 28.04 19.14 5.82
CA LYS A 48 27.83 20.21 4.81
C LYS A 48 28.24 19.77 3.38
N ARG A 49 29.32 18.99 3.23
CA ARG A 49 29.81 18.48 1.94
C ARG A 49 28.81 17.65 1.13
N PHE A 50 27.87 16.96 1.78
CA PHE A 50 26.87 16.10 1.11
C PHE A 50 25.46 16.68 1.11
N LYS A 51 25.22 17.82 1.78
CA LYS A 51 23.86 18.38 1.95
C LYS A 51 23.13 18.60 0.64
N ASN A 52 23.79 19.17 -0.38
CA ASN A 52 23.14 19.41 -1.67
C ASN A 52 22.75 18.11 -2.36
N HIS A 53 23.65 17.14 -2.41
CA HIS A 53 23.39 15.86 -3.06
C HIS A 53 22.26 15.10 -2.36
N THR A 54 22.27 15.03 -1.03
CA THR A 54 21.21 14.35 -0.28
C THR A 54 19.86 15.07 -0.42
N THR A 55 19.84 16.40 -0.45
CA THR A 55 18.59 17.16 -0.63
C THR A 55 17.92 16.86 -1.97
N ILE A 56 18.70 16.81 -3.05
CA ILE A 56 18.22 16.47 -4.40
C ILE A 56 17.64 15.05 -4.43
N ILE A 57 18.33 14.09 -3.80
CA ILE A 57 17.85 12.71 -3.70
C ILE A 57 16.52 12.64 -2.93
N LEU A 58 16.43 13.29 -1.78
CA LEU A 58 15.19 13.31 -0.97
C LEU A 58 14.01 13.91 -1.73
N GLU A 59 14.23 14.98 -2.50
CA GLU A 59 13.19 15.57 -3.35
C GLU A 59 12.73 14.62 -4.44
N ARG A 60 13.66 13.91 -5.06
CA ARG A 60 13.34 12.91 -6.07
C ARG A 60 12.52 11.77 -5.48
N ILE A 61 12.89 11.27 -4.30
CA ILE A 61 12.14 10.24 -3.58
C ILE A 61 10.72 10.73 -3.28
N ASN A 62 10.56 11.93 -2.72
CA ASN A 62 9.24 12.48 -2.42
C ASN A 62 8.36 12.60 -3.68
N LYS A 63 8.95 13.09 -4.79
CA LYS A 63 8.26 13.21 -6.08
C LYS A 63 7.84 11.85 -6.63
N VAL A 64 8.69 10.83 -6.54
CA VAL A 64 8.39 9.47 -7.00
C VAL A 64 7.34 8.82 -6.10
N ALA A 65 7.45 8.94 -4.78
CA ALA A 65 6.50 8.40 -3.82
C ALA A 65 5.09 8.99 -4.02
N GLY A 66 4.99 10.31 -4.16
CA GLY A 66 3.71 10.98 -4.44
C GLY A 66 3.09 10.55 -5.78
N LYS A 67 3.91 10.42 -6.83
CA LYS A 67 3.45 9.89 -8.13
C LYS A 67 2.98 8.45 -8.04
N TYR A 68 3.72 7.61 -7.32
CA TYR A 68 3.37 6.20 -7.11
C TYR A 68 2.03 6.04 -6.40
N PHE A 69 1.80 6.80 -5.32
CA PHE A 69 0.54 6.74 -4.58
C PHE A 69 -0.66 7.12 -5.45
N ARG A 70 -0.54 8.20 -6.23
CA ARG A 70 -1.57 8.62 -7.19
C ARG A 70 -1.80 7.57 -8.29
N ALA A 71 -0.72 7.01 -8.83
CA ALA A 71 -0.80 5.96 -9.85
C ALA A 71 -1.51 4.72 -9.30
N ARG A 72 -1.22 4.31 -8.05
CA ARG A 72 -1.83 3.14 -7.44
C ARG A 72 -3.34 3.30 -7.23
N ILE A 73 -3.79 4.49 -6.82
CA ILE A 73 -5.23 4.82 -6.73
C ILE A 73 -5.89 4.76 -8.10
N LEU A 74 -5.24 5.29 -9.15
CA LEU A 74 -5.80 5.25 -10.49
C LEU A 74 -5.91 3.81 -11.00
N ILE A 75 -4.85 3.02 -10.83
CA ILE A 75 -4.81 1.61 -11.24
C ILE A 75 -5.84 0.77 -10.44
N SER A 76 -6.01 1.01 -9.14
CA SER A 76 -7.00 0.27 -8.34
C SER A 76 -8.44 0.54 -8.80
N ILE A 77 -8.75 1.79 -9.15
CA ILE A 77 -10.06 2.16 -9.72
C ILE A 77 -10.28 1.46 -11.06
N ILE A 78 -9.29 1.53 -11.96
CA ILE A 78 -9.38 0.88 -13.28
C ILE A 78 -9.61 -0.62 -13.12
N VAL A 79 -8.84 -1.28 -12.25
CA VAL A 79 -8.99 -2.72 -11.99
C VAL A 79 -10.36 -3.05 -11.40
N GLY A 80 -10.86 -2.26 -10.45
CA GLY A 80 -12.18 -2.48 -9.87
C GLY A 80 -13.31 -2.38 -10.89
N ILE A 81 -13.23 -1.39 -11.80
CA ILE A 81 -14.19 -1.23 -12.90
C ILE A 81 -14.10 -2.41 -13.88
N LEU A 82 -12.89 -2.77 -14.31
CA LEU A 82 -12.69 -3.87 -15.25
C LEU A 82 -13.16 -5.21 -14.68
N CYS A 83 -12.83 -5.51 -13.41
CA CYS A 83 -13.34 -6.70 -12.73
C CYS A 83 -14.86 -6.70 -12.64
N THR A 84 -15.47 -5.56 -12.32
CA THR A 84 -16.94 -5.44 -12.28
C THR A 84 -17.55 -5.74 -13.64
N ILE A 85 -17.01 -5.17 -14.72
CA ILE A 85 -17.50 -5.41 -16.09
C ILE A 85 -17.41 -6.90 -16.45
N VAL A 86 -16.25 -7.52 -16.21
CA VAL A 86 -16.04 -8.95 -16.50
C VAL A 86 -17.03 -9.82 -15.72
N LEU A 87 -17.22 -9.56 -14.42
CA LEU A 87 -18.13 -10.32 -13.58
C LEU A 87 -19.60 -10.14 -13.98
N LEU A 88 -19.98 -8.93 -14.42
CA LEU A 88 -21.33 -8.67 -14.95
C LEU A 88 -21.58 -9.42 -16.26
N VAL A 89 -20.60 -9.46 -17.17
CA VAL A 89 -20.68 -10.23 -18.42
C VAL A 89 -20.84 -11.72 -18.14
N LEU A 90 -20.14 -12.23 -17.12
CA LEU A 90 -20.25 -13.61 -16.66
C LEU A 90 -21.52 -13.89 -15.83
N LYS A 91 -22.39 -12.89 -15.61
CA LYS A 91 -23.60 -12.97 -14.79
C LYS A 91 -23.35 -13.52 -13.38
N VAL A 92 -22.22 -13.13 -12.78
CA VAL A 92 -21.88 -13.51 -11.40
C VAL A 92 -22.66 -12.63 -10.43
N ASP A 93 -23.30 -13.25 -9.45
CA ASP A 93 -23.97 -12.53 -8.37
C ASP A 93 -22.97 -11.65 -7.60
N PHE A 94 -23.42 -10.48 -7.17
CA PHE A 94 -22.58 -9.51 -6.45
C PHE A 94 -21.34 -9.02 -7.24
N ALA A 95 -21.38 -9.05 -8.57
CA ALA A 95 -20.29 -8.58 -9.45
C ALA A 95 -19.68 -7.23 -9.04
N ILE A 96 -20.53 -6.25 -8.69
CA ILE A 96 -20.11 -4.91 -8.26
C ILE A 96 -19.35 -4.97 -6.92
N LEU A 97 -19.82 -5.77 -5.97
CA LEU A 97 -19.17 -5.93 -4.67
C LEU A 97 -17.78 -6.57 -4.84
N PHE A 98 -17.70 -7.65 -5.60
CA PHE A 98 -16.43 -8.33 -5.86
C PHE A 98 -15.46 -7.47 -6.66
N GLY A 99 -15.93 -6.69 -7.64
CA GLY A 99 -15.10 -5.73 -8.35
C GLY A 99 -14.56 -4.61 -7.46
N PHE A 100 -15.39 -4.08 -6.55
CA PHE A 100 -14.94 -3.11 -5.55
C PHE A 100 -13.87 -3.69 -4.61
N ILE A 101 -14.09 -4.91 -4.10
CA ILE A 101 -13.13 -5.63 -3.27
C ILE A 101 -11.82 -5.86 -4.06
N ALA A 102 -11.89 -6.31 -5.32
CA ALA A 102 -10.72 -6.52 -6.16
C ALA A 102 -9.93 -5.22 -6.38
N GLY A 103 -10.60 -4.09 -6.61
CA GLY A 103 -9.98 -2.78 -6.69
C GLY A 103 -9.28 -2.39 -5.38
N LEU A 104 -9.95 -2.52 -4.23
CA LEU A 104 -9.38 -2.23 -2.92
C LEU A 104 -8.15 -3.10 -2.61
N LEU A 105 -8.23 -4.41 -2.83
CA LEU A 105 -7.09 -5.32 -2.61
C LEU A 105 -5.94 -4.99 -3.55
N ASN A 106 -6.23 -4.59 -4.79
CA ASN A 106 -5.20 -4.18 -5.74
C ASN A 106 -4.50 -2.88 -5.31
N MET A 107 -5.09 -2.03 -4.46
CA MET A 107 -4.39 -0.84 -3.95
C MET A 107 -3.14 -1.24 -3.12
N ILE A 108 -3.18 -2.38 -2.44
CA ILE A 108 -2.11 -2.85 -1.55
C ILE A 108 -1.11 -3.69 -2.36
N PRO A 109 0.15 -3.25 -2.51
CA PRO A 109 1.14 -3.93 -3.33
C PRO A 109 1.79 -5.10 -2.57
N LEU A 110 1.04 -6.15 -2.24
CA LEU A 110 1.57 -7.33 -1.55
C LEU A 110 2.05 -8.43 -2.51
N LEU A 111 1.48 -8.52 -3.72
CA LEU A 111 1.66 -9.68 -4.60
C LEU A 111 3.04 -9.78 -5.28
N GLY A 112 3.77 -8.67 -5.43
CA GLY A 112 5.09 -8.68 -6.06
C GLY A 112 6.19 -9.32 -5.22
N GLN A 113 6.04 -9.36 -3.89
CA GLN A 113 7.04 -9.93 -2.97
C GLN A 113 6.88 -11.45 -2.79
N ILE A 114 5.70 -11.99 -3.12
CA ILE A 114 5.37 -13.41 -2.93
C ILE A 114 5.85 -14.28 -4.10
N LEU A 115 5.95 -13.70 -5.32
CA LEU A 115 6.46 -14.38 -6.50
C LEU A 115 7.99 -14.51 -6.51
N HIS A 116 8.69 -13.91 -5.54
CA HIS A 116 10.14 -13.92 -5.40
C HIS A 116 10.61 -14.74 -4.18
N ILE A 117 9.81 -15.74 -3.78
CA ILE A 117 10.16 -16.81 -2.82
C ILE A 117 10.15 -18.15 -3.55
#